data_AF-A0A356Z8C7-F1
#
_entry.id   AF-A0A356Z8C7-F1
#
_cell.length_a   1.000
_cell.length_b   1.000
_cell.length_c   1.000
_cell.angle_alpha   90.00
_cell.angle_beta   90.00
_cell.angle_gamma   90.00
#
_symmetry.space_group_name_H-M   'P 1'
#
loop_
_entity.id
_entity.type
_entity.pdbx_description
1 polymer ?
#
loop_
_entity_poly.entity_id
_entity_poly.type
_entity_poly.pdbx_seq_one_letter_code
_entity_poly.pdbx_strand_id
1 'polypeptide(L)'
;MNISKIGVLGAGTMGAGIAQVSVEAGYNVILVDIVPPVIEKATKSMNKSWSKAVEKGKKTAEDIAKYSALLTTGTNIKDFQDCDIVIEAIIENMDLKKKVFKELDEILPPDAILASNTSALSITEIAAATSRPDKMVGMHFFNP
;
A
#
# COMPACT_ATOMS: atom_id res chain seq x y z
N MET A 1 -4.35 -13.54 -13.10
CA MET A 1 -5.06 -12.81 -12.05
C MET A 1 -5.27 -11.38 -12.54
N ASN A 2 -6.46 -10.81 -12.37
CA ASN A 2 -6.70 -9.40 -12.66
C ASN A 2 -6.56 -8.60 -11.37
N ILE A 3 -5.85 -7.48 -11.39
CA ILE A 3 -5.70 -6.61 -10.21
C ILE A 3 -6.58 -5.38 -10.43
N SER A 4 -7.53 -5.18 -9.52
CA SER A 4 -8.50 -4.08 -9.56
C SER A 4 -8.39 -3.18 -8.32
N LYS A 5 -8.03 -3.75 -7.18
CA LYS A 5 -7.92 -3.06 -5.89
C LYS A 5 -6.63 -3.41 -5.16
N ILE A 6 -5.88 -2.38 -4.78
CA ILE A 6 -4.58 -2.48 -4.11
C ILE A 6 -4.71 -1.94 -2.67
N GLY A 7 -4.33 -2.73 -1.68
CA GLY A 7 -4.11 -2.25 -0.33
C GLY A 7 -2.67 -1.83 -0.13
N VAL A 8 -2.44 -0.73 0.59
CA VAL A 8 -1.12 -0.29 1.04
C VAL A 8 -1.16 -0.13 2.54
N LEU A 9 -0.36 -0.92 3.26
CA LEU A 9 -0.31 -0.89 4.71
C LEU A 9 0.94 -0.16 5.21
N GLY A 10 0.71 0.91 5.98
CA GLY A 10 1.71 1.89 6.39
C GLY A 10 1.64 3.12 5.49
N ALA A 11 1.44 4.30 6.09
CA ALA A 11 1.35 5.59 5.38
C ALA A 11 2.61 6.45 5.59
N GLY A 12 3.74 5.83 5.96
CA GLY A 12 5.05 6.47 5.93
C GLY A 12 5.49 6.85 4.52
N THR A 13 6.73 7.32 4.36
CA THR A 13 7.26 7.78 3.06
C THR A 13 7.06 6.76 1.93
N MET A 14 7.44 5.50 2.16
CA MET A 14 7.33 4.44 1.15
C MET A 14 5.87 4.14 0.82
N GLY A 15 5.03 3.92 1.83
CA GLY A 15 3.62 3.59 1.58
C GLY A 15 2.84 4.72 0.91
N ALA A 16 3.11 5.98 1.27
CA ALA A 16 2.54 7.13 0.56
C ALA A 16 2.97 7.16 -0.92
N GLY A 17 4.25 6.88 -1.20
CA GLY A 17 4.77 6.80 -2.57
C GLY A 17 4.16 5.65 -3.37
N ILE A 18 4.06 4.46 -2.76
CA ILE A 18 3.43 3.27 -3.36
C ILE A 18 1.96 3.54 -3.68
N ALA A 19 1.21 4.13 -2.74
CA ALA A 19 -0.18 4.52 -2.96
C ALA A 19 -0.30 5.54 -4.10
N GLN A 20 0.57 6.56 -4.12
CA GLN A 20 0.60 7.58 -5.17
C GLN A 20 0.82 6.96 -6.56
N VAL A 21 1.85 6.14 -6.75
CA VAL A 21 2.14 5.55 -8.07
C VAL A 21 1.04 4.58 -8.50
N SER A 22 0.37 3.93 -7.55
CA SER A 22 -0.72 2.98 -7.82
C SER A 22 -1.98 3.70 -8.32
N VAL A 23 -2.40 4.80 -7.70
CA VAL A 23 -3.53 5.59 -8.22
C VAL A 23 -3.20 6.29 -9.54
N GLU A 24 -1.95 6.72 -9.72
CA GLU A 24 -1.48 7.31 -10.98
C GLU A 24 -1.48 6.29 -12.13
N ALA A 25 -1.32 5.00 -11.81
CA ALA A 25 -1.46 3.90 -12.76
C ALA A 25 -2.93 3.49 -13.02
N GLY A 26 -3.90 4.10 -12.32
CA GLY A 26 -5.33 3.88 -12.53
C GLY A 26 -5.97 2.79 -11.66
N TYR A 27 -5.29 2.32 -10.60
CA TYR A 27 -5.86 1.33 -9.68
C TYR A 27 -6.65 1.98 -8.55
N ASN A 28 -7.68 1.29 -8.05
CA ASN A 28 -8.30 1.65 -6.77
C ASN A 28 -7.34 1.29 -5.64
N VAL A 29 -7.08 2.23 -4.74
CA VAL A 29 -6.09 2.08 -3.68
C VAL A 29 -6.74 2.36 -2.33
N ILE A 30 -6.51 1.48 -1.36
CA ILE A 30 -6.76 1.76 0.05
C ILE A 30 -5.41 1.93 0.74
N LEU A 31 -5.18 3.09 1.36
CA LEU A 31 -4.01 3.35 2.21
C LEU A 31 -4.43 3.29 3.69
N VAL A 32 -3.85 2.36 4.44
CA VAL A 32 -4.14 2.20 5.87
C VAL A 32 -2.91 2.45 6.72
N ASP A 33 -3.09 3.17 7.83
CA ASP A 33 -2.12 3.25 8.92
C ASP A 33 -2.84 3.29 10.27
N ILE A 34 -2.21 2.78 11.33
CA ILE A 34 -2.79 2.80 12.67
C ILE A 34 -2.76 4.20 13.31
N VAL A 35 -1.96 5.13 12.76
CA VAL A 35 -1.78 6.49 13.28
C VAL A 35 -2.43 7.50 12.33
N PRO A 36 -3.62 8.07 12.66
CA PRO A 36 -4.32 9.00 11.77
C PRO A 36 -3.48 10.21 11.30
N PRO A 37 -2.66 10.85 12.16
CA PRO A 37 -1.76 11.91 11.72
C PRO A 37 -0.77 11.52 10.61
N VAL A 38 -0.37 10.25 10.52
CA VAL A 38 0.53 9.76 9.47
C VAL A 38 -0.20 9.72 8.12
N ILE A 39 -1.47 9.30 8.11
CA ILE A 39 -2.33 9.31 6.92
C ILE A 39 -2.53 10.74 6.41
N GLU A 40 -2.87 11.68 7.30
CA GLU A 40 -3.04 13.08 6.90
C GLU A 40 -1.76 13.65 6.28
N LYS A 41 -0.59 13.31 6.84
CA LYS A 41 0.70 13.71 6.32
C LYS A 41 0.95 13.11 4.93
N ALA A 42 0.63 11.83 4.74
CA ALA A 42 0.74 11.15 3.44
C ALA A 42 -0.12 11.83 2.38
N THR A 43 -1.41 12.05 2.66
CA THR A 43 -2.35 12.70 1.74
C THR A 43 -1.93 14.14 1.42
N LYS A 44 -1.50 14.91 2.42
CA LYS A 44 -0.95 16.26 2.21
C LYS A 44 0.31 16.24 1.32
N SER A 45 1.19 15.26 1.50
CA SER A 45 2.40 15.09 0.70
C SER A 45 2.07 14.75 -0.76
N MET A 46 1.15 13.81 -1.01
CA MET A 46 0.68 13.46 -2.35
C MET A 46 0.04 14.66 -3.06
N ASN A 47 -0.87 15.36 -2.39
CA ASN A 47 -1.50 16.57 -2.92
C ASN A 47 -0.46 17.65 -3.29
N LYS A 48 0.52 17.88 -2.42
CA LYS A 48 1.62 18.83 -2.71
C LYS A 48 2.46 18.40 -3.91
N SER A 49 2.73 17.11 -4.05
CA SER A 49 3.46 16.55 -5.19
C SER A 49 2.69 16.76 -6.50
N TRP A 50 1.39 16.48 -6.48
CA TRP A 50 0.47 16.70 -7.60
C TRP A 50 0.33 18.16 -8.00
N SER A 51 0.13 19.07 -7.04
CA SER A 51 0.06 20.51 -7.32
C SER A 51 1.34 21.00 -8.03
N LYS A 52 2.52 20.58 -7.56
CA LYS A 52 3.79 20.90 -8.23
C LYS A 52 3.91 20.30 -9.62
N ALA A 53 3.35 19.12 -9.86
CA ALA A 53 3.35 18.50 -11.19
C ALA A 53 2.44 19.26 -12.17
N VAL A 54 1.29 19.77 -11.69
CA VAL A 54 0.38 20.63 -12.46
C VAL A 54 1.05 21.97 -12.79
N GLU A 55 1.66 22.64 -11.81
CA GLU A 55 2.42 23.89 -12.04
C GLU A 55 3.53 23.73 -13.10
N LYS A 56 4.12 22.53 -13.18
CA LYS A 56 5.16 22.18 -14.16
C LYS A 56 4.60 21.66 -15.50
N GLY A 57 3.28 21.64 -15.69
CA GLY A 57 2.63 21.13 -16.89
C GLY A 57 2.80 19.62 -17.12
N LYS A 58 3.18 18.86 -16.09
CA LYS A 58 3.40 17.40 -16.20
C LYS A 58 2.13 16.58 -15.97
N LYS A 59 1.12 17.18 -15.35
CA LYS A 59 -0.19 16.58 -15.04
C LYS A 59 -1.26 17.66 -15.17
N THR A 60 -2.50 17.26 -15.45
CA THR A 60 -3.66 18.17 -15.50
C THR A 60 -4.43 18.17 -14.18
N ALA A 61 -5.31 19.14 -13.96
CA ALA A 61 -6.18 19.16 -12.78
C ALA A 61 -7.17 17.98 -12.81
N GLU A 62 -7.61 17.60 -14.01
CA GLU A 62 -8.47 16.45 -14.26
C GLU A 62 -7.80 15.14 -13.88
N ASP A 63 -6.49 15.00 -14.14
CA ASP A 63 -5.71 13.84 -13.70
C ASP A 63 -5.70 13.75 -12.17
N ILE A 64 -5.47 14.86 -11.48
CA ILE A 64 -5.43 14.87 -10.01
C ILE A 64 -6.79 14.50 -9.41
N ALA A 65 -7.88 14.99 -10.00
CA ALA A 65 -9.23 14.62 -9.59
C ALA A 65 -9.47 13.11 -9.76
N LYS A 66 -9.02 12.51 -10.89
CA LYS A 66 -9.10 11.07 -11.11
C LYS A 66 -8.29 10.28 -10.08
N TYR A 67 -7.04 10.65 -9.84
CA TYR A 67 -6.18 9.95 -8.87
C TYR A 67 -6.73 10.04 -7.46
N SER A 68 -7.25 11.21 -7.07
CA SER A 68 -7.88 11.42 -5.77
C SER A 68 -9.13 10.56 -5.60
N ALA A 69 -9.92 10.37 -6.67
CA ALA A 69 -11.13 9.55 -6.64
C ALA A 69 -10.82 8.05 -6.49
N LEU A 70 -9.62 7.61 -6.85
CA LEU A 70 -9.17 6.23 -6.71
C LEU A 70 -8.55 5.93 -5.34
N LEU A 71 -8.23 6.96 -4.54
CA LEU A 71 -7.59 6.80 -3.24
C LEU A 71 -8.64 6.83 -2.11
N THR A 72 -8.69 5.75 -1.35
CA THR A 72 -9.36 5.70 -0.04
C THR A 72 -8.32 5.60 1.06
N THR A 73 -8.56 6.25 2.19
CA THR A 73 -7.68 6.15 3.37
C THR A 73 -8.45 5.66 4.58
N GLY A 74 -7.83 4.86 5.44
CA GLY A 74 -8.46 4.32 6.63
C GLY A 74 -7.47 3.97 7.73
N THR A 75 -7.99 3.58 8.90
CA THR A 75 -7.17 3.15 10.04
C THR A 75 -7.40 1.68 10.41
N ASN A 76 -8.26 1.00 9.65
CA ASN A 76 -8.68 -0.35 9.94
C ASN A 76 -8.12 -1.31 8.87
N ILE A 77 -7.29 -2.25 9.29
CA ILE A 77 -6.70 -3.25 8.39
C ILE A 77 -7.76 -4.13 7.71
N LYS A 78 -8.95 -4.27 8.31
CA LYS A 78 -10.08 -5.03 7.74
C LYS A 78 -10.65 -4.39 6.47
N ASP A 79 -10.34 -3.13 6.21
CA ASP A 79 -10.76 -2.45 4.98
C ASP A 79 -10.11 -3.06 3.73
N PHE A 80 -9.12 -3.93 3.89
CA PHE A 80 -8.49 -4.69 2.81
C PHE A 80 -9.22 -5.96 2.39
N GLN A 81 -10.33 -6.35 3.02
CA GLN A 81 -11.00 -7.64 2.78
C GLN A 81 -11.39 -7.95 1.32
N ASP A 82 -11.41 -6.96 0.44
CA ASP A 82 -11.71 -7.07 -0.99
C ASP A 82 -10.55 -6.61 -1.89
N CYS A 83 -9.33 -6.48 -1.34
CA CYS A 83 -8.12 -6.19 -2.12
C CYS A 83 -7.57 -7.44 -2.81
N ASP A 84 -7.10 -7.27 -4.05
CA ASP A 84 -6.45 -8.32 -4.84
C ASP A 84 -4.97 -8.50 -4.46
N ILE A 85 -4.36 -7.43 -3.95
CA ILE A 85 -2.99 -7.41 -3.45
C ILE A 85 -2.89 -6.41 -2.29
N VAL A 86 -2.13 -6.75 -1.25
CA VAL A 86 -1.73 -5.81 -0.20
C VAL A 86 -0.21 -5.68 -0.18
N ILE A 87 0.28 -4.44 -0.31
CA ILE A 87 1.69 -4.07 -0.24
C ILE A 87 1.96 -3.47 1.14
N GLU A 88 2.71 -4.20 1.95
CA GLU A 88 3.10 -3.82 3.30
C GLU A 88 4.38 -2.99 3.29
N ALA A 89 4.33 -1.81 3.91
CA ALA A 89 5.43 -0.85 4.02
C ALA A 89 5.50 -0.23 5.44
N ILE A 90 5.33 -1.06 6.47
CA ILE A 90 5.49 -0.73 7.89
C ILE A 90 6.96 -0.82 8.31
N ILE A 91 7.23 -0.50 9.58
CA ILE A 91 8.57 -0.55 10.17
C ILE A 91 9.26 -1.91 9.96
N GLU A 92 10.59 -1.87 9.81
CA GLU A 92 11.45 -3.05 9.62
C GLU A 92 11.61 -3.84 10.93
N ASN A 93 10.59 -4.62 11.27
CA ASN A 93 10.58 -5.51 12.42
C ASN A 93 9.92 -6.85 12.04
N MET A 94 10.67 -7.95 12.19
CA MET A 94 10.23 -9.29 11.78
C MET A 94 8.96 -9.75 12.51
N ASP A 95 8.90 -9.58 13.83
CA ASP A 95 7.76 -10.03 14.63
C ASP A 95 6.48 -9.27 14.27
N LEU A 96 6.60 -7.95 14.07
CA LEU A 96 5.47 -7.13 13.64
C LEU A 96 5.00 -7.51 12.24
N LYS A 97 5.90 -7.69 11.28
CA LYS A 97 5.53 -8.12 9.92
C LYS A 97 4.87 -9.48 9.94
N LYS A 98 5.41 -10.49 10.65
CA LYS A 98 4.77 -11.80 10.81
C LYS A 98 3.35 -11.68 11.37
N LYS A 99 3.17 -10.87 12.42
CA LYS A 99 1.85 -10.63 13.03
C LYS A 99 0.86 -10.03 12.02
N VAL A 100 1.29 -9.00 11.31
CA VAL A 100 0.46 -8.31 10.30
C VAL A 100 0.13 -9.21 9.13
N PHE A 101 1.11 -9.96 8.60
CA PHE A 101 0.86 -10.87 7.48
C PHE A 101 -0.05 -12.03 7.87
N LYS A 102 -0.01 -12.50 9.11
CA LYS A 102 -1.00 -13.45 9.62
C LYS A 102 -2.41 -12.85 9.64
N GLU A 103 -2.57 -11.60 10.09
CA GLU A 103 -3.87 -10.93 10.09
C GLU A 103 -4.38 -10.68 8.65
N LEU A 104 -3.50 -10.23 7.74
CA LEU A 104 -3.81 -10.09 6.32
C LEU A 104 -4.22 -11.43 5.68
N ASP A 105 -3.54 -12.52 6.05
CA ASP A 105 -3.85 -13.87 5.60
C ASP A 105 -5.29 -14.29 5.97
N GLU A 106 -5.76 -13.91 7.16
CA GLU A 106 -7.11 -14.24 7.64
C GLU A 106 -8.22 -13.42 6.96
N ILE A 107 -7.97 -12.16 6.57
CA ILE A 107 -9.01 -11.26 6.06
C ILE A 107 -9.08 -11.17 4.53
N LEU A 108 -7.97 -11.43 3.83
CA LEU A 108 -7.91 -11.28 2.38
C LEU A 108 -8.48 -12.49 1.65
N PRO A 109 -9.08 -12.31 0.46
CA PRO A 109 -9.55 -13.42 -0.38
C PRO A 109 -8.41 -14.42 -0.62
N PRO A 110 -8.66 -15.74 -0.71
CA PRO A 110 -7.60 -16.77 -0.80
C PRO A 110 -6.57 -16.56 -1.91
N ASP A 111 -6.99 -15.96 -3.03
CA ASP A 111 -6.13 -15.70 -4.18
C ASP A 111 -5.34 -14.40 -4.12
N ALA A 112 -5.62 -13.52 -3.14
CA ALA A 112 -4.95 -12.25 -2.98
C ALA A 112 -3.45 -12.41 -2.72
N ILE A 113 -2.66 -11.48 -3.27
CA ILE A 113 -1.20 -11.46 -3.09
C ILE A 113 -0.85 -10.69 -1.82
N LEU A 114 0.04 -11.28 -1.02
CA LEU A 114 0.66 -10.66 0.14
C LEU A 114 2.07 -10.18 -0.27
N ALA A 115 2.30 -8.88 -0.31
CA ALA A 115 3.58 -8.32 -0.76
C ALA A 115 4.24 -7.51 0.36
N SER A 116 5.52 -7.76 0.64
CA SER A 116 6.29 -6.89 1.55
C SER A 116 7.28 -6.02 0.78
N ASN A 117 7.35 -4.75 1.15
CA ASN A 117 8.34 -3.79 0.70
C ASN A 117 9.68 -3.89 1.48
N THR A 118 9.85 -4.89 2.35
CA THR A 118 11.09 -5.01 3.14
C THR A 118 12.34 -5.04 2.26
N SER A 119 13.38 -4.35 2.72
CA SER A 119 14.69 -4.29 2.05
C SER A 119 15.69 -5.31 2.59
N ALA A 120 15.44 -5.89 3.77
CA ALA A 120 16.44 -6.66 4.50
C ALA A 120 15.91 -7.97 5.11
N LEU A 121 14.60 -8.08 5.36
CA LEU A 121 14.03 -9.24 6.03
C LEU A 121 13.73 -10.36 5.04
N SER A 122 13.91 -11.61 5.48
CA SER A 122 13.64 -12.78 4.66
C SER A 122 12.14 -12.91 4.36
N ILE A 123 11.78 -12.85 3.08
CA ILE A 123 10.40 -13.10 2.64
C ILE A 123 9.95 -14.50 3.04
N THR A 124 10.83 -15.50 2.97
CA THR A 124 10.54 -16.88 3.39
C THR A 124 10.16 -16.95 4.86
N GLU A 125 10.84 -16.18 5.71
CA GLU A 125 10.57 -16.17 7.15
C GLU A 125 9.25 -15.46 7.47
N ILE A 126 8.91 -14.39 6.73
CA ILE A 126 7.61 -13.72 6.82
C ILE A 126 6.50 -14.67 6.35
N ALA A 127 6.69 -15.33 5.20
CA ALA A 127 5.72 -16.25 4.59
C ALA A 127 5.34 -17.41 5.52
N ALA A 128 6.29 -17.88 6.36
CA ALA A 128 6.06 -18.95 7.33
C ALA A 128 5.02 -18.60 8.42
N ALA A 129 4.63 -17.32 8.56
CA ALA A 129 3.56 -16.90 9.45
C ALA A 129 2.15 -16.99 8.82
N THR A 130 2.06 -17.33 7.53
CA THR A 130 0.81 -17.42 6.76
C THR A 130 0.48 -18.87 6.40
N SER A 131 -0.78 -19.14 6.10
CA SER A 131 -1.28 -20.44 5.62
C SER A 131 -1.08 -20.65 4.11
N ARG A 132 -0.74 -19.59 3.37
CA ARG A 132 -0.55 -19.55 1.90
C ARG A 132 0.78 -18.90 1.52
N PRO A 133 1.92 -19.51 1.87
CA PRO A 133 3.24 -18.96 1.58
C PRO A 133 3.51 -18.79 0.08
N ASP A 134 2.80 -19.51 -0.80
CA ASP A 134 2.84 -19.37 -2.26
C ASP A 134 2.26 -18.04 -2.77
N LYS A 135 1.45 -17.34 -1.96
CA LYS A 135 0.91 -16.02 -2.25
C LYS A 135 1.76 -14.87 -1.67
N MET A 136 2.82 -15.18 -0.94
CA MET A 136 3.72 -14.21 -0.33
C MET A 136 4.87 -13.87 -1.29
N VAL A 137 5.09 -12.58 -1.53
CA VAL A 137 6.16 -12.08 -2.41
C VAL A 137 6.92 -10.90 -1.79
N GLY A 138 8.16 -10.71 -2.24
CA GLY A 138 8.87 -9.45 -2.05
C GLY A 138 8.52 -8.49 -3.19
N MET A 139 8.07 -7.28 -2.86
CA MET A 139 7.83 -6.20 -3.82
C MET A 139 8.57 -4.96 -3.34
N HIS A 140 9.88 -4.94 -3.61
CA HIS A 140 10.79 -3.93 -3.08
C HIS A 140 10.83 -2.69 -3.98
N PHE A 141 10.19 -1.61 -3.53
CA PHE A 141 10.26 -0.29 -4.13
C PHE A 141 11.46 0.49 -3.59
N PHE A 142 11.94 1.45 -4.38
CA PHE A 142 13.03 2.34 -4.00
C PHE A 142 12.47 3.73 -3.69
N ASN A 143 12.95 4.33 -2.60
CA ASN A 143 12.59 5.70 -2.26
C ASN A 143 13.19 6.65 -3.32
N PRO A 144 12.38 7.52 -3.95
CA PRO A 144 12.89 8.57 -4.84
C PRO A 144 13.67 9.66 -4.09
#